data_AF-A0A0Q5YR66-F1
#
_entry.id   AF-A0A0Q5YR66-F1
#
_cell.length_a   1.000
_cell.length_b   1.000
_cell.length_c   1.000
_cell.angle_alpha   90.00
_cell.angle_beta   90.00
_cell.angle_gamma   90.00
#
_symmetry.space_group_name_H-M   'P 1'
#
loop_
_entity.id
_entity.type
_entity.pdbx_description
1 polymer ?
#
loop_
_entity_poly.entity_id
_entity_poly.type
_entity_poly.pdbx_seq_one_letter_code
_entity_poly.pdbx_strand_id
1 'polypeptide(L)'
;MKAGPDIAMVASLVGDPARANMLTALMNGRALTASELAQEAGITPQTASSHLSKLEAGGLVAPEKQGRHRYYRLTDDDVAGVLEGLAGLAARTGHMRVRTGPKDPALRRARICYDHLAGDLGVQMLDSLRQRQLVRQKKLDIELTTEGARFLAKHLQISPDMLSHPRRPVCKACLDWSERRHHLAGMLGATLMQRFAELKWATRDATPGSRVVNFTRIGEKQFAALFGNGRD
;
A
#
# COMPACT_ATOMS: atom_id res chain seq x y z
N MET A 1 -10.39 -0.91 -35.90
CA MET A 1 -9.78 -0.50 -34.62
C MET A 1 -10.91 -0.10 -33.68
N LYS A 2 -11.04 -0.69 -32.50
CA LYS A 2 -12.00 -0.19 -31.50
C LYS A 2 -11.35 1.04 -30.86
N ALA A 3 -11.95 2.21 -31.04
CA ALA A 3 -11.46 3.45 -30.44
C ALA A 3 -11.57 3.35 -28.90
N GLY A 4 -10.47 3.59 -28.18
CA GLY A 4 -10.41 3.52 -26.73
C GLY A 4 -9.02 3.09 -26.22
N PRO A 5 -8.75 3.25 -24.92
CA PRO A 5 -7.51 2.80 -24.31
C PRO A 5 -7.33 1.28 -24.44
N ASP A 6 -6.14 0.84 -24.89
CA ASP A 6 -5.81 -0.58 -25.04
C ASP A 6 -5.38 -1.18 -23.69
N ILE A 7 -6.36 -1.68 -22.95
CA ILE A 7 -6.15 -2.36 -21.67
C ILE A 7 -5.39 -3.69 -21.83
N ALA A 8 -5.41 -4.32 -23.01
CA ALA A 8 -4.82 -5.63 -23.22
C ALA A 8 -3.29 -5.57 -23.15
N MET A 9 -2.69 -4.47 -23.63
CA MET A 9 -1.26 -4.22 -23.52
C MET A 9 -0.81 -4.19 -22.05
N VAL A 10 -1.45 -3.36 -21.22
CA VAL A 10 -1.13 -3.26 -19.78
C VAL A 10 -1.40 -4.58 -19.06
N ALA A 11 -2.53 -5.23 -19.34
CA ALA A 11 -2.86 -6.52 -18.75
C ALA A 11 -1.83 -7.61 -19.11
N SER A 12 -1.28 -7.60 -20.33
CA SER A 12 -0.24 -8.54 -20.75
C SER A 12 1.09 -8.33 -20.01
N LEU A 13 1.40 -7.08 -19.63
CA LEU A 13 2.56 -6.76 -18.83
C LEU A 13 2.39 -7.25 -17.39
N VAL A 14 1.20 -7.11 -16.80
CA VAL A 14 0.94 -7.55 -15.42
C VAL A 14 0.74 -9.07 -15.33
N GLY A 15 0.18 -9.70 -16.36
CA GLY A 15 -0.25 -11.11 -16.34
C GLY A 15 0.87 -12.17 -16.28
N ASP A 16 2.13 -11.75 -16.26
CA ASP A 16 3.27 -12.63 -16.11
C ASP A 16 3.67 -12.81 -14.63
N PRO A 17 3.87 -14.04 -14.13
CA PRO A 17 4.15 -14.28 -12.72
C PRO A 17 5.35 -13.53 -12.17
N ALA A 18 6.45 -13.44 -12.93
CA ALA A 18 7.66 -12.77 -12.47
C ALA A 18 7.45 -11.26 -12.45
N ARG A 19 6.85 -10.68 -13.50
CA ARG A 19 6.52 -9.24 -13.53
C ARG A 19 5.56 -8.86 -12.42
N ALA A 20 4.53 -9.67 -12.16
CA ALA A 20 3.58 -9.43 -11.08
C ALA A 20 4.28 -9.41 -9.70
N ASN A 21 5.23 -10.33 -9.45
CA ASN A 21 6.01 -10.35 -8.22
C ASN A 21 6.91 -9.11 -8.09
N MET A 22 7.61 -8.72 -9.16
CA MET A 22 8.45 -7.52 -9.18
C MET A 22 7.62 -6.25 -8.91
N LEU A 23 6.47 -6.10 -9.58
CA LEU A 23 5.56 -4.98 -9.37
C LEU A 23 4.98 -4.96 -7.94
N THR A 24 4.66 -6.14 -7.38
CA THR A 24 4.19 -6.28 -6.00
C THR A 24 5.27 -5.88 -4.99
N ALA A 25 6.55 -6.18 -5.26
CA ALA A 25 7.67 -5.77 -4.41
C ALA A 25 7.85 -4.24 -4.40
N LEU A 26 7.64 -3.59 -5.55
CA LEU A 26 7.69 -2.13 -5.70
C LEU A 26 6.50 -1.40 -5.08
N MET A 27 5.43 -2.12 -4.71
CA MET A 27 4.27 -1.50 -4.08
C MET A 27 4.66 -0.73 -2.83
N ASN A 28 5.68 -1.10 -2.05
CA ASN A 28 6.04 -0.41 -0.79
C ASN A 28 6.60 1.03 -0.94
N GLY A 29 6.60 1.58 -2.15
CA GLY A 29 7.06 2.92 -2.50
C GLY A 29 8.58 3.07 -2.52
N ARG A 30 9.35 2.00 -2.29
CA ARG A 30 10.82 2.02 -2.36
C ARG A 30 11.28 1.78 -3.79
N ALA A 31 12.35 2.47 -4.17
CA ALA A 31 13.09 2.13 -5.38
C ALA A 31 13.98 0.91 -5.12
N LEU A 32 13.91 -0.13 -5.96
CA LEU A 32 14.69 -1.38 -5.84
C LEU A 32 15.57 -1.59 -7.07
N THR A 33 16.72 -2.22 -6.89
CA THR A 33 17.62 -2.59 -7.99
C THR A 33 17.07 -3.78 -8.78
N ALA A 34 17.59 -3.97 -10.00
CA ALA A 34 17.25 -5.14 -10.81
C ALA A 34 17.58 -6.48 -10.12
N SER A 35 18.66 -6.52 -9.33
CA SER A 35 19.06 -7.73 -8.59
C SER A 35 18.11 -8.05 -7.43
N GLU A 36 17.68 -7.05 -6.68
CA GLU A 36 16.67 -7.24 -5.61
C GLU A 36 15.34 -7.72 -6.20
N LEU A 37 14.90 -7.11 -7.30
CA LEU A 37 13.67 -7.53 -7.98
C LEU A 37 13.78 -8.93 -8.61
N ALA A 38 14.97 -9.32 -9.05
CA ALA A 38 15.23 -10.69 -9.52
C ALA A 38 15.04 -11.71 -8.39
N GLN A 39 15.52 -11.39 -7.17
CA GLN A 39 15.32 -12.25 -6.00
C GLN A 39 13.84 -12.37 -5.62
N GLU A 40 13.11 -11.25 -5.58
CA GLU A 40 11.66 -11.24 -5.28
C GLU A 40 10.84 -12.06 -6.28
N ALA A 41 11.25 -12.09 -7.55
CA ALA A 41 10.58 -12.86 -8.59
C ALA A 41 11.11 -14.29 -8.76
N GLY A 42 12.18 -14.68 -8.08
CA GLY A 42 12.80 -16.00 -8.22
C GLY A 42 13.39 -16.27 -9.60
N ILE A 43 13.95 -15.23 -10.25
CA ILE A 43 14.50 -15.28 -11.61
C ILE A 43 15.95 -14.76 -11.65
N THR A 44 16.61 -14.93 -12.80
CA THR A 44 17.97 -14.40 -12.99
C THR A 44 17.97 -12.87 -13.16
N PRO A 45 19.07 -12.16 -12.81
CA PRO A 45 19.20 -10.72 -13.06
C PRO A 45 19.06 -10.34 -14.55
N GLN A 46 19.49 -11.20 -15.46
CA GLN A 46 19.34 -10.98 -16.90
C GLN A 46 17.87 -11.03 -17.32
N THR A 47 17.13 -12.03 -16.84
CA THR A 47 15.67 -12.13 -17.05
C THR A 47 14.94 -10.94 -16.44
N ALA A 48 15.31 -10.53 -15.22
CA ALA A 48 14.73 -9.36 -14.55
C ALA A 48 14.96 -8.08 -15.35
N SER A 49 16.15 -7.88 -15.92
CA SER A 49 16.46 -6.72 -16.76
C SER A 49 15.59 -6.66 -18.03
N SER A 50 15.34 -7.82 -18.66
CA SER A 50 14.41 -7.93 -19.80
C SER A 50 12.98 -7.57 -19.40
N HIS A 51 12.51 -8.06 -18.24
CA HIS A 51 11.19 -7.71 -17.72
C HIS A 51 11.07 -6.24 -17.36
N LEU A 52 12.07 -5.66 -16.70
CA LEU A 52 12.09 -4.24 -16.36
C LEU A 52 12.05 -3.34 -17.59
N SER A 53 12.74 -3.73 -18.66
CA SER A 53 12.69 -2.99 -19.94
C SER A 53 11.27 -2.98 -20.51
N LYS A 54 10.54 -4.10 -20.44
CA LYS A 54 9.14 -4.18 -20.90
C LYS A 54 8.19 -3.38 -20.00
N LEU A 55 8.39 -3.44 -18.69
CA LEU A 55 7.58 -2.69 -17.72
C LEU A 55 7.81 -1.17 -17.83
N GLU A 56 9.05 -0.75 -18.05
CA GLU A 56 9.44 0.65 -18.28
C GLU A 56 8.85 1.16 -19.60
N ALA A 57 8.97 0.40 -20.69
CA ALA A 57 8.36 0.74 -21.97
C ALA A 57 6.82 0.83 -21.90
N GLY A 58 6.21 0.03 -21.02
CA GLY A 58 4.77 0.08 -20.74
C GLY A 58 4.34 1.17 -19.76
N GLY A 59 5.29 1.91 -19.16
CA GLY A 59 5.02 2.96 -18.19
C GLY A 59 4.62 2.48 -16.78
N LEU A 60 4.81 1.20 -16.44
CA LEU A 60 4.46 0.67 -15.11
C LEU A 60 5.55 0.93 -14.06
N VAL A 61 6.80 1.06 -14.51
CA VAL A 61 7.94 1.38 -13.63
C VAL A 61 8.76 2.52 -14.21
N ALA A 62 9.34 3.32 -13.32
CA ALA A 62 10.26 4.38 -13.66
C ALA A 62 11.65 4.07 -13.09
N PRO A 63 12.73 4.23 -13.88
CA PRO A 63 14.09 4.09 -13.39
C PRO A 63 14.54 5.34 -12.62
N GLU A 64 15.36 5.15 -11.61
CA GLU A 64 16.04 6.19 -10.86
C GLU A 64 17.53 5.86 -10.77
N LYS A 65 18.38 6.78 -11.23
CA LYS A 65 19.83 6.59 -11.24
C LYS A 65 20.41 7.13 -9.93
N GLN A 66 20.99 6.26 -9.12
CA GLN A 66 21.72 6.65 -7.92
C GLN A 66 23.12 6.02 -7.95
N GLY A 67 24.12 6.85 -8.23
CA GLY A 67 25.51 6.42 -8.39
C GLY A 67 25.68 5.42 -9.54
N ARG A 68 26.26 4.25 -9.23
CA ARG A 68 26.49 3.15 -10.18
C ARG A 68 25.30 2.23 -10.36
N HIS A 69 24.27 2.37 -9.53
CA HIS A 69 23.11 1.48 -9.53
C HIS A 69 21.91 2.16 -10.18
N ARG A 70 21.13 1.36 -10.89
CA ARG A 70 19.83 1.75 -11.46
C ARG A 70 18.75 1.11 -10.60
N TYR A 71 17.98 1.95 -9.93
CA TYR A 71 16.81 1.57 -9.14
C TYR A 71 15.56 1.74 -9.98
N TYR A 72 14.49 1.07 -9.58
CA TYR A 72 13.19 1.11 -10.22
C TYR A 72 12.12 1.32 -9.17
N ARG A 73 11.13 2.15 -9.45
CA ARG A 73 9.94 2.39 -8.63
C ARG A 73 8.69 2.26 -9.51
N LEU A 74 7.52 2.11 -8.91
CA LEU A 74 6.27 2.33 -9.67
C LEU A 74 6.27 3.78 -10.19
N THR A 75 5.76 3.96 -11.40
CA THR A 75 5.73 5.28 -12.06
C THR A 75 4.94 6.28 -11.22
N ASP A 76 3.76 5.87 -10.76
CA ASP A 76 2.76 6.70 -10.10
C ASP A 76 1.74 5.88 -9.27
N ASP A 77 0.97 6.60 -8.44
CA ASP A 77 -0.03 6.05 -7.51
C ASP A 77 -1.21 5.34 -8.21
N ASP A 78 -1.49 5.67 -9.48
CA ASP A 78 -2.53 5.02 -10.29
C ASP A 78 -2.13 3.59 -10.69
N VAL A 79 -0.86 3.35 -11.07
CA VAL A 79 -0.33 1.99 -11.29
C VAL A 79 -0.47 1.15 -10.03
N ALA A 80 -0.12 1.70 -8.87
CA ALA A 80 -0.33 1.03 -7.58
C ALA A 80 -1.82 0.70 -7.35
N GLY A 81 -2.72 1.62 -7.67
CA GLY A 81 -4.16 1.42 -7.58
C GLY A 81 -4.70 0.30 -8.49
N VAL A 82 -4.16 0.16 -9.70
CA VAL A 82 -4.53 -0.93 -10.64
C VAL A 82 -4.07 -2.28 -10.09
N LEU A 83 -2.82 -2.38 -9.65
CA LEU A 83 -2.26 -3.61 -9.08
C LEU A 83 -3.05 -4.07 -7.85
N GLU A 84 -3.43 -3.12 -6.99
CA GLU A 84 -4.26 -3.36 -5.82
C GLU A 84 -5.68 -3.85 -6.19
N GLY A 85 -6.29 -3.22 -7.20
CA GLY A 85 -7.59 -3.65 -7.73
C GLY A 85 -7.56 -5.08 -8.30
N LEU A 86 -6.49 -5.42 -9.04
CA LEU A 86 -6.27 -6.76 -9.60
C LEU A 86 -6.03 -7.81 -8.51
N ALA A 87 -5.21 -7.50 -7.50
CA ALA A 87 -5.00 -8.38 -6.35
C ALA A 87 -6.32 -8.65 -5.61
N GLY A 88 -7.12 -7.59 -5.42
CA GLY A 88 -8.46 -7.69 -4.85
C GLY A 88 -9.43 -8.54 -5.68
N LEU A 89 -9.40 -8.40 -7.01
CA LEU A 89 -10.21 -9.20 -7.92
C LEU A 89 -9.80 -10.68 -7.87
N ALA A 90 -8.51 -10.98 -8.00
CA ALA A 90 -7.97 -12.34 -7.94
C ALA A 90 -8.33 -13.05 -6.62
N ALA A 91 -8.29 -12.30 -5.51
CA ALA A 91 -8.71 -12.81 -4.21
C ALA A 91 -10.21 -13.16 -4.16
N ARG A 92 -11.08 -12.31 -4.72
CA ARG A 92 -12.54 -12.56 -4.76
C ARG A 92 -12.92 -13.70 -5.71
N THR A 93 -12.18 -13.90 -6.80
CA THR A 93 -12.46 -14.94 -7.80
C THR A 93 -11.74 -16.26 -7.51
N GLY A 94 -11.10 -16.41 -6.35
CA GLY A 94 -10.50 -17.67 -5.91
C GLY A 94 -9.15 -18.01 -6.57
N HIS A 95 -8.53 -17.06 -7.30
CA HIS A 95 -7.19 -17.22 -7.87
C HIS A 95 -6.09 -16.92 -6.83
N MET A 96 -6.17 -17.60 -5.69
CA MET A 96 -5.18 -17.51 -4.61
C MET A 96 -4.10 -18.56 -4.81
N ARG A 97 -2.85 -18.14 -4.99
CA ARG A 97 -1.68 -19.03 -4.87
C ARG A 97 -1.43 -19.34 -3.37
N VAL A 98 -2.12 -20.35 -2.83
CA VAL A 98 -1.94 -21.02 -1.50
C VAL A 98 -1.90 -20.12 -0.24
N ARG A 99 -2.78 -20.43 0.75
CA ARG A 99 -2.99 -19.88 2.13
C ARG A 99 -2.81 -18.35 2.29
N THR A 100 -3.92 -17.67 2.59
CA THR A 100 -4.03 -16.21 2.60
C THR A 100 -3.29 -15.53 3.74
N GLY A 101 -2.59 -14.45 3.39
CA GLY A 101 -1.75 -13.65 4.27
C GLY A 101 -0.28 -14.11 4.24
N PRO A 102 0.66 -13.20 4.51
CA PRO A 102 2.03 -13.58 4.79
C PRO A 102 2.08 -14.72 5.83
N LYS A 103 2.85 -15.78 5.57
CA LYS A 103 3.12 -16.80 6.62
C LYS A 103 3.68 -16.14 7.88
N ASP A 104 4.47 -15.09 7.66
CA ASP A 104 5.03 -14.23 8.69
C ASP A 104 3.92 -13.48 9.46
N PRO A 105 3.78 -13.74 10.77
CA PRO A 105 2.86 -13.00 11.64
C PRO A 105 3.11 -11.49 11.64
N ALA A 106 4.34 -11.02 11.45
CA ALA A 106 4.68 -9.61 11.47
C ALA A 106 4.05 -8.86 10.28
N LEU A 107 4.15 -9.44 9.08
CA LEU A 107 3.54 -8.87 7.88
C LEU A 107 2.01 -8.90 7.89
N ARG A 108 1.40 -9.86 8.62
CA ARG A 108 -0.06 -9.88 8.85
C ARG A 108 -0.48 -8.77 9.81
N ARG A 109 0.25 -8.63 10.93
CA ARG A 109 -0.04 -7.62 11.96
C ARG A 109 -0.02 -6.21 11.40
N ALA A 110 1.08 -5.82 10.76
CA ALA A 110 1.26 -4.46 10.26
C ALA A 110 2.29 -4.40 9.14
N ARG A 111 1.92 -3.77 8.03
CA ARG A 111 2.81 -3.59 6.88
C ARG A 111 2.51 -2.32 6.10
N ILE A 112 3.44 -1.94 5.24
CA ILE A 112 3.21 -0.93 4.20
C ILE A 112 2.50 -1.60 3.02
N CYS A 113 1.30 -1.11 2.67
CA CYS A 113 0.69 -1.47 1.39
C CYS A 113 1.42 -0.72 0.27
N TYR A 114 1.24 0.61 0.22
CA TYR A 114 1.99 1.50 -0.66
C TYR A 114 2.80 2.55 0.09
N ASP A 115 2.09 3.49 0.68
CA ASP A 115 2.60 4.51 1.58
C ASP A 115 1.78 4.60 2.87
N HIS A 116 0.79 3.72 3.02
CA HIS A 116 -0.18 3.69 4.11
C HIS A 116 -0.16 2.33 4.82
N LEU A 117 -0.69 2.34 6.04
CA LEU A 117 -0.72 1.18 6.93
C LEU A 117 -1.76 0.14 6.47
N ALA A 118 -1.32 -1.11 6.42
CA ALA A 118 -2.11 -2.29 6.06
C ALA A 118 -1.85 -3.44 7.04
N GLY A 119 -2.51 -4.57 6.82
CA GLY A 119 -2.59 -5.67 7.80
C GLY A 119 -3.64 -5.42 8.87
N ASP A 120 -3.60 -6.22 9.93
CA ASP A 120 -4.56 -6.19 11.04
C ASP A 120 -4.75 -4.76 11.58
N LEU A 121 -3.66 -4.04 11.84
CA LEU A 121 -3.71 -2.68 12.37
C LEU A 121 -4.30 -1.69 11.34
N GLY A 122 -3.98 -1.84 10.05
CA GLY A 122 -4.55 -0.97 9.01
C GLY A 122 -6.07 -1.12 8.88
N VAL A 123 -6.56 -2.35 8.97
CA VAL A 123 -7.99 -2.66 8.94
C VAL A 123 -8.67 -2.21 10.23
N GLN A 124 -8.09 -2.52 11.39
CA GLN A 124 -8.58 -2.08 12.71
C GLN A 124 -8.75 -0.56 12.77
N MET A 125 -7.75 0.18 12.25
CA MET A 125 -7.82 1.64 12.20
C MET A 125 -9.04 2.13 11.43
N LEU A 126 -9.27 1.59 10.22
CA LEU A 126 -10.42 1.98 9.42
C LEU A 126 -11.74 1.60 10.11
N ASP A 127 -11.82 0.42 10.71
CA ASP A 127 -13.01 -0.01 11.46
C ASP A 127 -13.33 0.93 12.62
N SER A 128 -12.33 1.29 13.42
CA SER A 128 -12.49 2.19 14.56
C SER A 128 -12.95 3.58 14.11
N LEU A 129 -12.34 4.13 13.06
CA LEU A 129 -12.75 5.41 12.47
C LEU A 129 -14.22 5.36 11.97
N ARG A 130 -14.65 4.25 11.37
CA ARG A 130 -16.03 4.07 10.89
C ARG A 130 -17.01 3.92 12.04
N GLN A 131 -16.69 3.08 13.03
CA GLN A 131 -17.54 2.86 14.21
C GLN A 131 -17.79 4.15 14.97
N ARG A 132 -16.78 5.03 15.02
CA ARG A 132 -16.84 6.34 15.68
C ARG A 132 -17.37 7.46 14.77
N GLN A 133 -17.81 7.14 13.54
CA GLN A 133 -18.33 8.08 12.54
C GLN A 133 -17.33 9.21 12.17
N LEU A 134 -16.04 8.97 12.37
CA LEU A 134 -14.96 9.87 11.96
C LEU A 134 -14.70 9.80 10.47
N VAL A 135 -15.01 8.66 9.86
CA VAL A 135 -15.14 8.52 8.40
C VAL A 135 -16.50 7.90 8.06
N ARG A 136 -17.08 8.32 6.94
CA ARG A 136 -18.24 7.65 6.35
C ARG A 136 -17.79 6.80 5.19
N GLN A 137 -18.48 5.67 4.99
CA GLN A 137 -18.26 4.83 3.83
C GLN A 137 -19.58 4.55 3.13
N LYS A 138 -19.63 4.82 1.83
CA LYS A 138 -20.72 4.40 0.93
C LYS A 138 -20.10 3.58 -0.21
N LYS A 139 -20.32 2.25 -0.20
CA LYS A 139 -19.64 1.30 -1.10
C LYS A 139 -18.10 1.41 -0.95
N LEU A 140 -17.41 1.92 -1.98
CA LEU A 140 -15.95 2.10 -2.00
C LEU A 140 -15.53 3.54 -1.68
N ASP A 141 -16.48 4.48 -1.65
CA ASP A 141 -16.20 5.86 -1.31
C ASP A 141 -16.07 5.98 0.20
N ILE A 142 -14.90 6.42 0.66
CA ILE A 142 -14.65 6.78 2.04
C ILE A 142 -14.45 8.28 2.08
N GLU A 143 -15.12 8.93 3.03
CA GLU A 143 -15.05 10.37 3.22
C GLU A 143 -14.70 10.68 4.68
N LEU A 144 -13.76 11.60 4.88
CA LEU A 144 -13.44 12.14 6.20
C LEU A 144 -14.56 13.07 6.66
N THR A 145 -15.13 12.85 7.84
CA THR A 145 -16.15 13.73 8.40
C THR A 145 -15.51 14.94 9.09
N THR A 146 -16.30 15.99 9.34
CA THR A 146 -15.85 17.15 10.12
C THR A 146 -15.36 16.76 11.51
N GLU A 147 -16.04 15.82 12.18
CA GLU A 147 -15.58 15.29 13.48
C GLU A 147 -14.29 14.49 13.34
N GLY A 148 -14.14 13.70 12.26
CA GLY A 148 -12.89 13.02 11.93
C GLY A 148 -11.72 13.99 11.78
N ALA A 149 -11.91 15.07 11.02
CA ALA A 149 -10.91 16.11 10.86
C ALA A 149 -10.51 16.76 12.19
N ARG A 150 -11.47 17.08 13.07
CA ARG A 150 -11.17 17.63 14.42
C ARG A 150 -10.44 16.62 15.30
N PHE A 151 -10.84 15.35 15.26
CA PHE A 151 -10.18 14.28 16.02
C PHE A 151 -8.71 14.15 15.60
N LEU A 152 -8.44 14.12 14.29
CA LEU A 152 -7.11 14.03 13.72
C LEU A 152 -6.25 15.25 14.08
N ALA A 153 -6.79 16.46 13.98
CA ALA A 153 -6.10 17.68 14.35
C ALA A 153 -5.74 17.68 15.85
N LYS A 154 -6.67 17.27 16.72
CA LYS A 154 -6.47 17.26 18.18
C LYS A 154 -5.44 16.21 18.62
N HIS A 155 -5.54 14.99 18.12
CA HIS A 155 -4.78 13.86 18.66
C HIS A 155 -3.51 13.53 17.88
N LEU A 156 -3.48 13.85 16.59
CA LEU A 156 -2.36 13.51 15.70
C LEU A 156 -1.74 14.75 15.05
N GLN A 157 -2.29 15.95 15.30
CA GLN A 157 -1.83 17.21 14.71
C GLN A 157 -1.93 17.18 13.18
N ILE A 158 -2.92 16.46 12.64
CA ILE A 158 -3.20 16.40 11.20
C ILE A 158 -4.36 17.37 10.88
N SER A 159 -4.04 18.49 10.24
CA SER A 159 -5.01 19.49 9.77
C SER A 159 -5.56 19.17 8.36
N PRO A 160 -6.75 19.69 8.00
CA PRO A 160 -7.36 19.43 6.70
C PRO A 160 -6.54 19.91 5.49
N ASP A 161 -5.77 20.99 5.64
CA ASP A 161 -4.91 21.56 4.59
C ASP A 161 -3.80 20.58 4.17
N MET A 162 -3.25 19.80 5.10
CA MET A 162 -2.27 18.76 4.81
C MET A 162 -2.84 17.59 4.01
N LEU A 163 -4.17 17.47 3.93
CA LEU A 163 -4.86 16.41 3.20
C LEU A 163 -5.26 16.84 1.78
N SER A 164 -5.09 18.11 1.44
CA SER A 164 -5.45 18.65 0.13
C SER A 164 -4.39 18.28 -0.91
N HIS A 165 -4.78 17.54 -1.94
CA HIS A 165 -3.90 17.21 -3.05
C HIS A 165 -4.67 17.23 -4.38
N PRO A 166 -4.15 17.87 -5.45
CA PRO A 166 -4.92 18.13 -6.67
C PRO A 166 -5.33 16.87 -7.44
N ARG A 167 -4.59 15.77 -7.30
CA ARG A 167 -4.82 14.52 -8.05
C ARG A 167 -5.09 13.29 -7.18
N ARG A 168 -5.03 13.45 -5.85
CA ARG A 168 -5.09 12.31 -4.93
C ARG A 168 -6.28 12.49 -3.98
N PRO A 169 -7.20 11.52 -3.89
CA PRO A 169 -8.34 11.64 -2.99
C PRO A 169 -7.88 11.64 -1.53
N VAL A 170 -8.60 12.38 -0.69
CA VAL A 170 -8.32 12.46 0.76
C VAL A 170 -8.38 11.07 1.39
N CYS A 171 -9.42 10.31 1.09
CA CYS A 171 -9.63 8.94 1.58
C CYS A 171 -9.88 8.02 0.39
N LYS A 172 -9.38 6.79 0.46
CA LYS A 172 -9.66 5.73 -0.51
C LYS A 172 -9.81 4.42 0.25
N ALA A 173 -10.88 3.67 0.00
CA ALA A 173 -10.95 2.29 0.43
C ALA A 173 -9.96 1.49 -0.41
N CYS A 174 -8.99 0.85 0.23
CA CYS A 174 -8.27 -0.20 -0.47
C CYS A 174 -8.26 -1.52 0.26
N LEU A 175 -8.27 -2.56 -0.57
CA LEU A 175 -8.58 -3.92 -0.15
C LEU A 175 -7.30 -4.60 0.30
N ASP A 176 -7.25 -4.90 1.60
CA ASP A 176 -6.20 -5.71 2.17
C ASP A 176 -6.28 -7.13 1.62
N TRP A 177 -5.24 -7.62 0.97
CA TRP A 177 -5.22 -8.96 0.42
C TRP A 177 -5.01 -10.06 1.48
N SER A 178 -4.40 -9.74 2.64
CA SER A 178 -4.24 -10.68 3.76
C SER A 178 -5.53 -10.80 4.55
N GLU A 179 -6.11 -9.65 4.94
CA GLU A 179 -7.30 -9.59 5.79
C GLU A 179 -8.61 -9.69 5.01
N ARG A 180 -8.58 -9.48 3.68
CA ARG A 180 -9.75 -9.43 2.81
C ARG A 180 -10.77 -8.37 3.24
N ARG A 181 -10.28 -7.30 3.86
CA ARG A 181 -11.06 -6.18 4.40
C ARG A 181 -10.44 -4.87 3.94
N HIS A 182 -11.24 -3.81 3.90
CA HIS A 182 -10.70 -2.52 3.49
C HIS A 182 -9.86 -1.90 4.62
N HIS A 183 -8.75 -1.27 4.26
CA HIS A 183 -8.02 -0.30 5.08
C HIS A 183 -7.99 1.07 4.38
N LEU A 184 -7.42 2.06 5.06
CA LEU A 184 -7.45 3.45 4.65
C LEU A 184 -6.22 3.82 3.80
N ALA A 185 -6.47 4.10 2.53
CA ALA A 185 -5.53 4.75 1.61
C ALA A 185 -5.97 6.19 1.31
N GLY A 186 -5.39 6.80 0.27
CA GLY A 186 -5.58 8.22 -0.04
C GLY A 186 -4.58 9.08 0.73
N MET A 187 -4.74 10.40 0.66
CA MET A 187 -3.84 11.32 1.35
C MET A 187 -3.83 11.06 2.86
N LEU A 188 -5.00 10.84 3.46
CA LEU A 188 -5.12 10.56 4.89
C LEU A 188 -4.37 9.29 5.32
N GLY A 189 -4.47 8.20 4.56
CA GLY A 189 -3.76 6.96 4.87
C GLY A 189 -2.24 7.14 4.90
N ALA A 190 -1.69 7.90 3.94
CA ALA A 190 -0.26 8.21 3.89
C ALA A 190 0.17 9.16 4.99
N THR A 191 -0.58 10.24 5.23
CA THR A 191 -0.29 11.20 6.30
C THR A 191 -0.33 10.52 7.67
N LEU A 192 -1.27 9.60 7.92
CA LEU A 192 -1.31 8.82 9.15
C LEU A 192 -0.07 7.95 9.34
N MET A 193 0.34 7.21 8.30
CA MET A 193 1.54 6.37 8.38
C MET A 193 2.80 7.21 8.60
N GLN A 194 2.94 8.32 7.88
CA GLN A 194 4.03 9.28 8.10
C GLN A 194 4.00 9.80 9.55
N ARG A 195 2.83 10.16 10.05
CA ARG A 195 2.69 10.70 11.40
C ARG A 195 3.03 9.68 12.49
N PHE A 196 2.67 8.41 12.29
CA PHE A 196 3.09 7.34 13.20
C PHE A 196 4.61 7.16 13.24
N ALA A 197 5.30 7.37 12.11
CA ALA A 197 6.75 7.36 12.07
C ALA A 197 7.37 8.57 12.79
N GLU A 198 6.86 9.77 12.54
CA GLU A 198 7.33 11.02 13.20
C GLU A 198 7.16 10.97 14.72
N LEU A 199 6.04 10.42 15.20
CA LEU A 199 5.76 10.21 16.62
C LEU A 199 6.54 9.02 17.22
N LYS A 200 7.35 8.31 16.43
CA LYS A 200 8.09 7.09 16.81
C LYS A 200 7.17 5.98 17.33
N TRP A 201 5.93 5.95 16.85
CA TRP A 201 4.98 4.87 17.15
C TRP A 201 5.28 3.64 16.32
N ALA A 202 5.66 3.85 15.06
CA ALA A 202 5.89 2.79 14.12
C ALA A 202 7.14 3.07 13.28
N THR A 203 7.89 2.03 12.95
CA THR A 203 9.04 2.11 12.04
C THR A 203 8.94 1.00 11.00
N ARG A 204 9.43 1.27 9.79
CA ARG A 204 9.60 0.21 8.80
C ARG A 204 10.72 -0.72 9.27
N ASP A 205 10.56 -2.01 9.02
CA ASP A 205 11.60 -2.99 9.33
C ASP A 205 12.89 -2.69 8.56
N ALA A 206 14.03 -2.88 9.22
CA ALA A 206 15.33 -2.52 8.67
C ALA A 206 15.80 -3.47 7.55
N THR A 207 15.18 -4.64 7.43
CA THR A 207 15.53 -5.63 6.40
C THR A 207 15.27 -5.03 5.01
N PRO A 208 16.25 -5.08 4.09
CA PRO A 208 16.05 -4.64 2.70
C PRO A 208 14.84 -5.34 2.07
N GLY A 209 14.02 -4.59 1.33
CA GLY A 209 12.78 -5.11 0.72
C GLY A 209 11.61 -5.35 1.69
N SER A 210 11.84 -5.40 3.02
CA SER A 210 10.76 -5.69 3.97
C SER A 210 9.65 -4.63 3.95
N ARG A 211 8.43 -5.14 4.07
CA ARG A 211 7.19 -4.35 4.16
C ARG A 211 6.67 -4.26 5.58
N VAL A 212 7.28 -4.98 6.53
CA VAL A 212 6.84 -5.02 7.93
C VAL A 212 6.92 -3.63 8.54
N VAL A 213 5.88 -3.28 9.29
CA VAL A 213 5.83 -2.09 10.13
C VAL A 213 5.87 -2.55 11.58
N ASN A 214 6.96 -2.22 12.27
CA ASN A 214 7.16 -2.54 13.67
C ASN A 214 6.61 -1.39 14.51
N PHE A 215 5.66 -1.69 15.41
CA PHE A 215 5.20 -0.71 16.38
C PHE A 215 6.06 -0.79 17.65
N THR A 216 6.44 0.36 18.20
CA THR A 216 7.09 0.43 19.51
C THR A 216 6.05 0.16 20.59
N ARG A 217 6.47 -0.28 21.79
CA ARG A 217 5.54 -0.52 22.91
C ARG A 217 4.69 0.71 23.26
N ILE A 218 5.27 1.90 23.13
CA ILE A 218 4.54 3.17 23.31
C ILE A 218 3.57 3.38 22.14
N GLY A 219 4.03 3.16 20.91
CA GLY A 219 3.22 3.25 19.71
C GLY A 219 1.99 2.34 19.73
N GLU A 220 2.14 1.09 20.16
CA GLU A 220 1.02 0.15 20.31
C GLU A 220 -0.01 0.66 21.31
N LYS A 221 0.44 1.16 22.47
CA LYS A 221 -0.45 1.71 23.50
C LYS A 221 -1.22 2.92 22.99
N GLN A 222 -0.54 3.84 22.30
CA GLN A 222 -1.16 5.05 21.77
C GLN A 222 -2.08 4.75 20.58
N PHE A 223 -1.67 3.85 19.69
CA PHE A 223 -2.50 3.37 18.60
C PHE A 223 -3.77 2.71 19.14
N ALA A 224 -3.66 1.84 20.14
CA ALA A 224 -4.81 1.22 20.80
C ALA A 224 -5.69 2.26 21.51
N ALA A 225 -5.13 3.30 22.13
CA ALA A 225 -5.91 4.37 22.74
C ALA A 225 -6.75 5.17 21.72
N LEU A 226 -6.26 5.35 20.49
CA LEU A 226 -6.96 6.09 19.44
C LEU A 226 -7.83 5.23 18.53
N PHE A 227 -7.42 3.99 18.27
CA PHE A 227 -7.98 3.09 17.24
C PHE A 227 -8.30 1.69 17.79
N GLY A 228 -8.20 1.49 19.09
CA GLY A 228 -8.65 0.28 19.76
C GLY A 228 -10.12 0.03 19.46
N ASN A 229 -10.46 -1.21 19.16
CA ASN A 229 -11.83 -1.66 19.33
C ASN A 229 -12.01 -1.79 20.85
N GLY A 230 -13.01 -1.15 21.45
CA GLY A 230 -13.28 -1.19 22.91
C GLY A 230 -13.70 -2.57 23.43
N ARG A 231 -13.01 -3.63 23.01
CA ARG A 231 -13.04 -4.99 23.52
C ARG A 231 -11.68 -5.26 24.16
N ASP A 232 -11.49 -4.67 25.32
CA ASP A 232 -10.73 -5.23 26.43
C ASP A 232 -11.48 -4.84 27.71
#